data_AF-A0A356UBN8-F1
#
_entry.id   AF-A0A356UBN8-F1
#
_cell.length_a   1.000
_cell.length_b   1.000
_cell.length_c   1.000
_cell.angle_alpha   90.00
_cell.angle_beta   90.00
_cell.angle_gamma   90.00
#
_symmetry.space_group_name_H-M   'P 1'
#
loop_
_entity.id
_entity.type
_entity.pdbx_description
1 polymer ?
#
loop_
_entity_poly.entity_id
_entity_poly.type
_entity_poly.pdbx_seq_one_letter_code
_entity_poly.pdbx_strand_id
1 'polypeptide(L)'
;MRIGGYNPYKIANVQKQIMTKKDVTENKQKIDLKANQTKSLGSLNGKPFDFTMLSEGGFTWSGGLMIRLHSGNKLNAEDLAAAEAYNAYTKEEHQEANNIIGVINQMYLVTSRNQDVDYFNNLVKQNSLSADVVEEAFIRMGVDPSQQFTVNGRNFILESGVLKELR
;
A
#
# COMPACT_ATOMS: atom_id res chain seq x y z
N MET A 1 0.54 28.56 -42.67
CA MET A 1 0.71 29.12 -41.30
C MET A 1 1.11 27.95 -40.39
N ARG A 2 2.37 27.88 -39.97
CA ARG A 2 2.86 26.81 -39.06
C ARG A 2 2.70 27.29 -37.62
N ILE A 3 1.87 26.60 -36.85
CA ILE A 3 1.70 26.83 -35.41
C ILE A 3 2.85 26.09 -34.72
N GLY A 4 3.69 26.86 -34.01
CA GLY A 4 4.90 26.40 -33.36
C GLY A 4 4.64 25.36 -32.28
N GLY A 5 5.56 24.41 -32.19
CA GLY A 5 5.48 23.23 -31.35
C GLY A 5 5.43 23.50 -29.85
N TYR A 6 4.67 22.66 -29.18
CA TYR A 6 4.62 22.55 -27.72
C TYR A 6 5.95 21.98 -27.22
N ASN A 7 6.66 22.74 -26.39
CA ASN A 7 7.93 22.33 -25.79
C ASN A 7 7.66 21.70 -24.40
N PRO A 8 7.84 20.38 -24.22
CA PRO A 8 7.52 19.68 -22.96
C PRO A 8 8.46 20.04 -21.79
N TYR A 9 9.57 20.75 -22.04
CA TYR A 9 10.55 21.08 -20.99
C TYR A 9 10.17 22.29 -20.11
N LYS A 10 9.02 22.94 -20.36
CA LYS A 10 8.55 24.08 -19.54
C LYS A 10 7.65 23.71 -18.35
N ILE A 11 7.25 22.45 -18.20
CA ILE A 11 6.41 22.01 -17.06
C ILE A 11 7.28 21.52 -15.89
N ALA A 12 8.57 21.24 -16.11
CA ALA A 12 9.48 20.73 -15.08
C ALA A 12 9.96 21.77 -14.05
N ASN A 13 9.51 23.02 -14.11
CA ASN A 13 10.08 24.11 -13.30
C ASN A 13 9.09 24.88 -12.41
N VAL A 14 7.89 24.36 -12.16
CA VAL A 14 6.90 25.01 -11.26
C VAL A 14 6.80 24.35 -9.87
N GLN A 15 7.56 23.29 -9.57
CA GLN A 15 7.58 22.70 -8.22
C GLN A 15 8.98 22.51 -7.61
N LYS A 16 10.01 23.18 -8.13
CA LYS A 16 11.24 23.44 -7.34
C LYS A 16 11.04 24.70 -6.50
N GLN A 17 10.13 24.65 -5.53
CA GLN A 17 10.25 25.53 -4.38
C GLN A 17 11.46 25.06 -3.59
N ILE A 18 12.48 25.91 -3.62
CA ILE A 18 13.73 25.80 -2.88
C ILE A 18 13.36 25.80 -1.40
N MET A 19 13.33 24.63 -0.78
CA MET A 19 13.38 24.55 0.68
C MET A 19 14.73 25.11 1.11
N THR A 20 14.69 26.25 1.80
CA THR A 20 15.83 26.83 2.46
C THR A 20 16.40 25.86 3.49
N LYS A 21 17.73 25.80 3.62
CA LYS A 21 18.53 24.94 4.53
C LYS A 21 18.20 25.07 6.03
N LYS A 22 17.12 25.78 6.39
CA LYS A 22 16.62 26.00 7.74
C LYS A 22 15.25 25.34 8.01
N ASP A 23 14.62 24.74 6.98
CA ASP A 23 13.36 23.99 7.08
C ASP A 23 13.56 22.47 7.00
N VAL A 24 14.80 21.99 6.88
CA VAL A 24 15.13 20.56 6.97
C VAL A 24 15.23 20.17 8.44
N THR A 25 14.10 20.26 9.13
CA THR A 25 13.93 19.71 10.48
C THR A 25 12.88 18.61 10.35
N GLU A 26 13.32 17.35 10.47
CA GLU A 26 12.47 16.16 10.62
C GLU A 26 11.24 16.08 9.69
N ASN A 27 11.42 15.61 8.45
CA ASN A 27 10.30 15.05 7.70
C ASN A 27 9.83 13.77 8.42
N LYS A 28 8.99 13.92 9.45
CA LYS A 28 8.35 12.79 10.13
C LYS A 28 7.36 12.17 9.16
N GLN A 29 7.82 11.17 8.43
CA GLN A 29 6.96 10.33 7.59
C GLN A 29 6.01 9.55 8.50
N LYS A 30 4.85 10.13 8.79
CA LYS A 30 3.91 9.61 9.79
C LYS A 30 2.65 9.08 9.14
N ILE A 31 2.30 7.84 9.48
CA ILE A 31 1.10 7.17 9.00
C ILE A 31 0.29 6.65 10.18
N ASP A 32 -1.01 6.89 10.15
CA ASP A 32 -1.95 6.22 11.04
C ASP A 32 -2.70 5.12 10.28
N LEU A 33 -2.48 3.85 10.65
CA LEU A 33 -3.22 2.70 10.14
C LEU A 33 -4.35 2.36 11.12
N LYS A 34 -5.60 2.51 10.68
CA LYS A 34 -6.80 2.27 11.50
C LYS A 34 -7.67 1.20 10.86
N ALA A 35 -8.29 0.36 11.70
CA ALA A 35 -9.33 -0.54 11.26
C ALA A 35 -10.55 0.22 10.70
N ASN A 36 -11.25 -0.41 9.78
CA ASN A 36 -12.48 0.06 9.13
C ASN A 36 -12.31 1.40 8.38
N GLN A 37 -11.07 1.75 8.02
CA GLN A 37 -10.77 2.90 7.17
C GLN A 37 -10.25 2.41 5.82
N THR A 38 -10.95 2.77 4.74
CA THR A 38 -10.45 2.56 3.38
C THR A 38 -9.36 3.57 3.05
N LYS A 39 -8.26 3.08 2.49
CA LYS A 39 -7.15 3.89 1.97
C LYS A 39 -6.86 3.48 0.54
N SER A 40 -6.59 4.48 -0.31
CA SER A 40 -6.07 4.22 -1.65
C SER A 40 -4.58 3.95 -1.59
N LEU A 41 -4.15 2.85 -2.21
CA LEU A 41 -2.75 2.47 -2.46
C LEU A 41 -2.32 2.83 -3.89
N GLY A 42 -3.09 3.70 -4.55
CA GLY A 42 -2.91 4.12 -5.93
C GLY A 42 -3.63 3.20 -6.91
N SER A 43 -2.90 2.76 -7.93
CA SER A 43 -3.44 1.85 -8.96
C SER A 43 -2.56 0.63 -9.14
N LEU A 44 -3.18 -0.47 -9.56
CA LEU A 44 -2.51 -1.66 -10.06
C LEU A 44 -2.86 -1.82 -11.54
N ASN A 45 -1.88 -1.64 -12.43
CA ASN A 45 -2.08 -1.63 -13.89
C ASN A 45 -3.27 -0.76 -14.35
N GLY A 46 -3.39 0.44 -13.78
CA GLY A 46 -4.46 1.40 -14.09
C GLY A 46 -5.81 1.12 -13.43
N LYS A 47 -5.97 0.01 -12.70
CA LYS A 47 -7.17 -0.31 -11.92
C LYS A 47 -7.03 0.25 -10.50
N PRO A 48 -8.11 0.71 -9.86
CA PRO A 48 -8.07 1.18 -8.48
C PRO A 48 -7.45 0.12 -7.56
N PHE A 49 -6.64 0.55 -6.60
CA PHE A 49 -6.09 -0.36 -5.60
C PHE A 49 -6.33 0.21 -4.22
N ASP A 50 -7.54 0.01 -3.72
CA ASP A 50 -7.97 0.48 -2.42
C ASP A 50 -8.02 -0.68 -1.44
N PHE A 51 -7.71 -0.40 -0.19
CA PHE A 51 -7.56 -1.38 0.86
C PHE A 51 -8.26 -0.91 2.14
N THR A 52 -8.86 -1.85 2.85
CA THR A 52 -9.48 -1.62 4.17
C THR A 52 -9.03 -2.70 5.14
N MET A 53 -8.42 -2.27 6.26
CA MET A 53 -8.16 -3.14 7.42
C MET A 53 -9.47 -3.50 8.12
N LEU A 54 -9.66 -4.77 8.48
CA LEU A 54 -10.81 -5.21 9.26
C LEU A 54 -10.51 -5.16 10.76
N SER A 55 -11.50 -4.78 11.58
CA SER A 55 -11.36 -4.70 13.04
C SER A 55 -10.98 -6.03 13.69
N GLU A 56 -11.45 -7.14 13.15
CA GLU A 56 -11.19 -8.49 13.67
C GLU A 56 -9.81 -9.03 13.28
N GLY A 57 -9.14 -8.36 12.34
CA GLY A 57 -7.90 -8.81 11.71
C GLY A 57 -8.16 -9.22 10.25
N GLY A 58 -7.14 -9.12 9.41
CA GLY A 58 -7.28 -9.30 7.96
C GLY A 58 -7.73 -8.02 7.25
N PHE A 59 -8.08 -8.17 5.98
CA PHE A 59 -8.30 -7.03 5.09
C PHE A 59 -9.28 -7.35 3.96
N THR A 60 -9.78 -6.29 3.33
CA THR A 60 -10.43 -6.32 2.02
C THR A 60 -9.75 -5.34 1.09
N TRP A 61 -9.85 -5.57 -0.21
CA TRP A 61 -9.35 -4.64 -1.22
C TRP A 61 -10.20 -4.69 -2.49
N SER A 62 -10.03 -3.71 -3.40
CA SER A 62 -10.88 -3.49 -4.57
C SER A 62 -11.13 -4.73 -5.46
N GLY A 63 -10.22 -5.71 -5.46
CA GLY A 63 -10.36 -6.99 -6.17
C GLY A 63 -10.35 -8.22 -5.25
N GLY A 64 -10.40 -8.08 -3.93
CA GLY A 64 -10.06 -9.19 -3.01
C GLY A 64 -11.14 -10.27 -2.80
N LEU A 65 -12.38 -10.04 -3.23
CA LEU A 65 -13.49 -10.95 -2.95
C LEU A 65 -13.81 -11.86 -4.13
N MET A 66 -13.35 -13.12 -4.07
CA MET A 66 -13.75 -14.13 -5.04
C MET A 66 -15.17 -14.62 -4.75
N ILE A 67 -16.17 -14.11 -5.47
CA ILE A 67 -17.52 -14.68 -5.44
C ILE A 67 -17.62 -15.77 -6.51
N ARG A 68 -17.69 -17.04 -6.08
CA ARG A 68 -17.96 -18.16 -6.99
C ARG A 68 -19.42 -18.11 -7.42
N LEU A 69 -19.66 -17.72 -8.67
CA LEU A 69 -20.99 -17.74 -9.27
C LEU A 69 -21.45 -19.21 -9.43
N HIS A 70 -22.38 -19.65 -8.60
CA HIS A 70 -23.03 -20.95 -8.76
C HIS A 70 -24.28 -20.77 -9.62
N SER A 71 -24.42 -21.58 -10.67
CA SER A 71 -25.62 -21.61 -11.50
C SER A 71 -26.84 -22.01 -10.66
N GLY A 72 -27.73 -21.06 -10.37
CA GLY A 72 -29.00 -21.33 -9.67
C GLY A 72 -29.43 -20.25 -8.68
N ASN A 73 -28.49 -19.45 -8.15
CA ASN A 73 -28.82 -18.36 -7.24
C ASN A 73 -28.93 -17.03 -7.99
N LYS A 74 -30.03 -16.29 -7.77
CA LYS A 74 -30.19 -14.93 -8.26
C LYS A 74 -29.23 -14.04 -7.46
N LEU A 75 -28.10 -13.68 -8.07
CA LEU A 75 -27.14 -12.76 -7.47
C LEU A 75 -27.84 -11.43 -7.22
N ASN A 76 -27.63 -10.85 -6.04
CA ASN A 76 -28.01 -9.47 -5.83
C ASN A 76 -27.03 -8.55 -6.59
N ALA A 77 -27.34 -7.26 -6.68
CA ALA A 77 -26.48 -6.32 -7.41
C ALA A 77 -25.08 -6.19 -6.79
N GLU A 78 -24.95 -6.38 -5.48
CA GLU A 78 -23.70 -6.28 -4.75
C GLU A 78 -22.76 -7.46 -5.07
N ASP A 79 -23.30 -8.67 -5.15
CA ASP A 79 -22.56 -9.89 -5.50
C ASP A 79 -22.06 -9.82 -6.96
N LEU A 80 -22.88 -9.28 -7.87
CA LEU A 80 -22.48 -9.09 -9.27
C LEU A 80 -21.34 -8.07 -9.37
N ALA A 81 -21.47 -6.93 -8.71
CA ALA A 81 -20.43 -5.89 -8.70
C ALA A 81 -19.11 -6.39 -8.11
N ALA A 82 -19.15 -7.18 -7.03
CA ALA A 82 -17.96 -7.78 -6.44
C ALA A 82 -17.32 -8.84 -7.34
N ALA A 83 -18.11 -9.67 -8.02
CA ALA A 83 -17.60 -10.64 -9.00
C ALA A 83 -16.95 -9.95 -10.21
N GLU A 84 -17.56 -8.88 -10.72
CA GLU A 84 -17.00 -8.05 -11.80
C GLU A 84 -15.67 -7.41 -11.37
N ALA A 85 -15.63 -6.84 -10.15
CA ALA A 85 -14.41 -6.26 -9.60
C ALA A 85 -13.30 -7.29 -9.44
N TYR A 86 -13.59 -8.49 -8.93
CA TYR A 86 -12.60 -9.57 -8.82
C TYR A 86 -12.06 -10.00 -10.20
N ASN A 87 -12.95 -10.17 -11.18
CA ASN A 87 -12.60 -10.62 -12.53
C ASN A 87 -11.88 -9.54 -13.35
N ALA A 88 -11.89 -8.28 -12.92
CA ALA A 88 -11.13 -7.21 -13.55
C ALA A 88 -9.61 -7.39 -13.36
N TYR A 89 -9.16 -8.18 -12.39
CA TYR A 89 -7.74 -8.42 -12.12
C TYR A 89 -7.30 -9.80 -12.61
N THR A 90 -6.08 -9.88 -13.15
CA THR A 90 -5.44 -11.15 -13.50
C THR A 90 -4.97 -11.89 -12.25
N LYS A 91 -4.62 -13.17 -12.40
CA LYS A 91 -4.07 -13.97 -11.29
C LYS A 91 -2.78 -13.36 -10.72
N GLU A 92 -1.93 -12.83 -11.59
CA GLU A 92 -0.67 -12.18 -11.23
C GLU A 92 -0.93 -10.90 -10.46
N GLU A 93 -1.89 -10.08 -10.90
CA GLU A 93 -2.31 -8.87 -10.19
C GLU A 93 -2.91 -9.19 -8.82
N HIS A 94 -3.73 -10.25 -8.72
CA HIS A 94 -4.23 -10.73 -7.42
C HIS A 94 -3.08 -11.13 -6.49
N GLN A 95 -2.08 -11.84 -7.00
CA GLN A 95 -0.93 -12.25 -6.20
C GLN A 95 -0.10 -11.05 -5.74
N GLU A 96 0.16 -10.10 -6.64
CA GLU A 96 0.89 -8.87 -6.34
C GLU A 96 0.15 -8.05 -5.27
N ALA A 97 -1.15 -7.81 -5.46
CA ALA A 97 -2.00 -7.10 -4.51
C ALA A 97 -1.99 -7.76 -3.12
N ASN A 98 -2.18 -9.08 -3.07
CA ASN A 98 -2.21 -9.83 -1.82
C ASN A 98 -0.85 -9.81 -1.10
N ASN A 99 0.26 -9.82 -1.84
CA ASN A 99 1.59 -9.70 -1.25
C ASN A 99 1.80 -8.32 -0.62
N ILE A 100 1.51 -7.25 -1.36
CA ILE A 100 1.63 -5.85 -0.89
C ILE A 100 0.75 -5.64 0.34
N ILE A 101 -0.53 -6.02 0.25
CA ILE A 101 -1.45 -5.85 1.36
C ILE A 101 -1.07 -6.74 2.54
N GLY A 102 -0.55 -7.94 2.29
CA GLY A 102 -0.02 -8.82 3.31
C GLY A 102 1.00 -8.10 4.20
N VAL A 103 1.97 -7.39 3.58
CA VAL A 103 2.96 -6.57 4.29
C VAL A 103 2.30 -5.46 5.11
N ILE A 104 1.37 -4.70 4.52
CA ILE A 104 0.66 -3.61 5.19
C ILE A 104 -0.13 -4.13 6.41
N ASN A 105 -0.82 -5.26 6.26
CA ASN A 105 -1.54 -5.91 7.35
C ASN A 105 -0.59 -6.33 8.47
N GLN A 106 0.60 -6.85 8.16
CA GLN A 106 1.60 -7.16 9.20
C GLN A 106 2.06 -5.90 9.93
N MET A 107 2.29 -4.80 9.22
CA MET A 107 2.64 -3.52 9.84
C MET A 107 1.53 -3.02 10.78
N TYR A 108 0.27 -3.21 10.40
CA TYR A 108 -0.85 -2.92 11.29
C TYR A 108 -0.85 -3.80 12.55
N LEU A 109 -0.57 -5.09 12.43
CA LEU A 109 -0.51 -6.01 13.58
C LEU A 109 0.62 -5.67 14.54
N VAL A 110 1.81 -5.33 14.03
CA VAL A 110 2.91 -4.78 14.85
C VAL A 110 2.40 -3.57 15.61
N THR A 111 1.93 -2.57 14.89
CA THR A 111 1.72 -1.24 15.49
C THR A 111 0.44 -1.09 16.30
N SER A 112 -0.57 -1.91 16.05
CA SER A 112 -1.90 -1.78 16.67
C SER A 112 -2.28 -2.96 17.56
N ARG A 113 -1.60 -4.11 17.42
CA ARG A 113 -1.85 -5.32 18.22
C ARG A 113 -0.64 -5.77 19.03
N ASN A 114 0.31 -4.86 19.24
CA ASN A 114 1.48 -5.03 20.09
C ASN A 114 2.32 -6.27 19.70
N GLN A 115 2.37 -6.61 18.41
CA GLN A 115 3.36 -7.55 17.90
C GLN A 115 4.72 -6.84 17.76
N ASP A 116 5.79 -7.61 17.74
CA ASP A 116 7.15 -7.12 17.53
C ASP A 116 7.57 -7.15 16.05
N VAL A 117 8.71 -6.55 15.75
CA VAL A 117 9.25 -6.54 14.38
C VAL A 117 9.73 -7.92 13.93
N ASP A 118 10.03 -8.84 14.85
CA ASP A 118 10.42 -10.21 14.50
C ASP A 118 9.23 -10.99 13.94
N TYR A 119 8.02 -10.77 14.44
CA TYR A 119 6.78 -11.29 13.86
C TYR A 119 6.61 -10.86 12.40
N PHE A 120 6.82 -9.57 12.12
CA PHE A 120 6.78 -9.04 10.74
C PHE A 120 7.85 -9.71 9.85
N ASN A 121 9.10 -9.72 10.31
CA ASN A 121 10.24 -10.23 9.52
C ASN A 121 10.13 -11.75 9.27
N ASN A 122 9.63 -12.51 10.24
CA ASN A 122 9.39 -13.94 10.09
C ASN A 122 8.32 -14.24 9.04
N LEU A 123 7.25 -13.44 8.98
CA LEU A 123 6.19 -13.62 7.98
C LEU A 123 6.63 -13.22 6.57
N VAL A 124 7.41 -12.15 6.44
CA VAL A 124 8.07 -11.78 5.16
C VAL A 124 8.89 -12.96 4.65
N LYS A 125 9.69 -13.59 5.53
CA LYS A 125 10.50 -14.76 5.21
C LYS A 125 9.66 -16.01 4.88
N GLN A 126 8.63 -16.32 5.67
CA GLN A 126 7.77 -17.48 5.45
C GLN A 126 7.02 -17.40 4.12
N ASN A 127 6.57 -16.21 3.73
CA ASN A 127 5.89 -15.98 2.46
C ASN A 127 6.86 -15.75 1.29
N SER A 128 8.18 -15.84 1.53
CA SER A 128 9.23 -15.63 0.53
C SER A 128 9.08 -14.30 -0.23
N LEU A 129 8.67 -13.24 0.47
CA LEU A 129 8.51 -11.91 -0.13
C LEU A 129 9.90 -11.29 -0.36
N SER A 130 10.11 -10.70 -1.54
CA SER A 130 11.35 -9.97 -1.84
C SER A 130 11.40 -8.62 -1.13
N ALA A 131 12.61 -8.05 -0.98
CA ALA A 131 12.78 -6.71 -0.45
C ALA A 131 12.00 -5.68 -1.26
N ASP A 132 12.01 -5.78 -2.60
CA ASP A 132 11.26 -4.89 -3.50
C ASP A 132 9.75 -4.88 -3.20
N VAL A 133 9.16 -6.05 -2.91
CA VAL A 133 7.73 -6.15 -2.56
C VAL A 133 7.44 -5.49 -1.22
N VAL A 134 8.35 -5.64 -0.25
CA VAL A 134 8.22 -5.00 1.06
C VAL A 134 8.34 -3.49 0.91
N GLU A 135 9.37 -3.01 0.19
CA GLU A 135 9.60 -1.58 -0.09
C GLU A 135 8.42 -0.94 -0.83
N GLU A 136 7.91 -1.60 -1.86
CA GLU A 136 6.74 -1.15 -2.62
C GLU A 136 5.51 -0.99 -1.71
N ALA A 137 5.32 -1.89 -0.75
CA ALA A 137 4.23 -1.76 0.22
C ALA A 137 4.36 -0.48 1.07
N PHE A 138 5.57 -0.15 1.55
CA PHE A 138 5.81 1.09 2.29
C PHE A 138 5.59 2.34 1.42
N ILE A 139 6.08 2.32 0.17
CA ILE A 139 5.86 3.39 -0.81
C ILE A 139 4.37 3.62 -1.02
N ARG A 140 3.59 2.55 -1.21
CA ARG A 140 2.14 2.63 -1.39
C ARG A 140 1.37 3.10 -0.16
N MET A 141 1.92 2.89 1.04
CA MET A 141 1.36 3.52 2.25
C MET A 141 1.65 5.03 2.32
N GLY A 142 2.60 5.53 1.53
CA GLY A 142 3.06 6.93 1.55
C GLY A 142 4.34 7.14 2.37
N VAL A 143 5.17 6.09 2.53
CA VAL A 143 6.49 6.16 3.18
C VAL A 143 7.59 5.94 2.15
N ASP A 144 8.63 6.75 2.18
CA ASP A 144 9.94 6.46 1.60
C ASP A 144 10.70 5.49 2.53
N PRO A 145 10.88 4.21 2.13
CA PRO A 145 11.51 3.18 2.95
C PRO A 145 12.98 3.43 3.24
N SER A 146 13.65 4.34 2.51
CA SER A 146 15.07 4.67 2.70
C SER A 146 15.34 5.57 3.92
N GLN A 147 14.28 6.06 4.59
CA GLN A 147 14.40 6.94 5.75
C GLN A 147 13.65 6.36 6.94
N GLN A 148 13.82 7.00 8.09
CA GLN A 148 13.03 6.68 9.28
C GLN A 148 11.59 7.15 9.11
N PHE A 149 10.65 6.36 9.61
CA PHE A 149 9.23 6.63 9.51
C PHE A 149 8.47 6.22 10.76
N THR A 150 7.29 6.79 10.96
CA THR A 150 6.42 6.55 12.11
C THR A 150 5.12 5.91 11.64
N VAL A 151 4.73 4.79 12.23
CA VAL A 151 3.42 4.17 12.01
C VAL A 151 2.69 3.99 13.33
N ASN A 152 1.48 4.56 13.45
CA ASN A 152 0.68 4.58 14.68
C ASN A 152 1.49 5.01 15.93
N GLY A 153 2.38 5.99 15.77
CA GLY A 153 3.20 6.54 16.85
C GLY A 153 4.47 5.76 17.20
N ARG A 154 4.75 4.63 16.54
CA ARG A 154 6.00 3.86 16.70
C ARG A 154 6.96 4.17 15.55
N ASN A 155 8.26 4.25 15.83
CA ASN A 155 9.29 4.66 14.86
C ASN A 155 10.04 3.45 14.30
N PHE A 156 10.30 3.46 13.00
CA PHE A 156 10.89 2.35 12.28
C PHE A 156 11.88 2.82 11.21
N ILE A 157 12.70 1.89 10.76
CA ILE A 157 13.47 1.98 9.53
C ILE A 157 13.38 0.63 8.80
N LEU A 158 13.41 0.68 7.47
CA LEU A 158 13.49 -0.51 6.64
C LEU A 158 14.91 -0.61 6.06
N GLU A 159 15.61 -1.70 6.36
CA GLU A 159 16.96 -1.95 5.84
C GLU A 159 16.93 -3.21 4.99
N SER A 160 16.99 -3.06 3.67
CA SER A 160 16.99 -4.18 2.71
C SER A 160 15.82 -5.15 2.93
N GLY A 161 14.60 -4.62 3.09
CA GLY A 161 13.39 -5.40 3.35
C GLY A 161 13.23 -5.90 4.80
N VAL A 162 14.17 -5.62 5.70
CA VAL A 162 14.08 -6.00 7.12
C VAL A 162 13.60 -4.81 7.94
N LEU A 163 12.49 -4.99 8.65
CA LEU A 163 11.92 -3.95 9.52
C LEU A 163 12.66 -3.91 10.86
N LYS A 164 13.04 -2.72 11.29
CA LYS A 164 13.62 -2.47 12.61
C LYS A 164 12.84 -1.37 13.32
N GLU A 165 12.59 -1.57 14.61
CA GLU A 165 11.99 -0.56 15.46
C GLU A 165 13.09 0.29 16.12
N LEU A 166 12.89 1.61 16.09
CA LEU A 166 13.77 2.60 16.69
C LEU A 166 13.19 3.00 18.04
N ARG A 167 14.00 2.83 19.10
CA ARG A 167 13.66 3.21 20.48
C ARG A 167 14.09 4.63 20.78
#